data_AF-A0A7C7BM44-F1
#
_entry.id   AF-A0A7C7BM44-F1
#
_cell.length_a   1.000
_cell.length_b   1.000
_cell.length_c   1.000
_cell.angle_alpha   90.00
_cell.angle_beta   90.00
_cell.angle_gamma   90.00
#
_symmetry.space_group_name_H-M   'P 1'
#
loop_
_entity.id
_entity.type
_entity.pdbx_description
1 polymer ?
#
loop_
_entity_poly.entity_id
_entity_poly.type
_entity_poly.pdbx_seq_one_letter_code
_entity_poly.pdbx_strand_id
1 'polypeptide(L)'
;MKDMKILALLTSIAMLLMLGCSNQTFFFAFSWNHLLFIWACILLTNDDVWQAGLALEGSETATLQGVVNKTSMLAALAVGGGMGGIWLTQNYPALSWPLGILGFIAVIVVYFVIMSNPLRAKQTAWIYAIVEGAFLGVLTYMLDGVLENMGFEATGGLALQAFVVTISVLISMLALYYFKILKPTKKFTAVVSVLTVGIFLTYLISFGMSFFGAEMPFLSLGSAMQGGQAAWIGIGINVLILGVASLWLIIDFGMVEQHVNAGAPKQMEWFCGFILMVTLVWIYLEAV
;
A
#
# COMPACT_ATOMS: atom_id res chain seq x y z
N MET A 1 -17.85 -2.80 12.91
CA MET A 1 -17.46 -1.83 13.98
C MET A 1 -16.56 -2.41 15.09
N LYS A 2 -16.72 -3.67 15.53
CA LYS A 2 -15.81 -4.26 16.54
C LYS A 2 -14.39 -4.45 16.00
N ASP A 3 -14.24 -4.84 14.73
CA ASP A 3 -12.92 -5.08 14.11
C ASP A 3 -12.11 -3.81 13.89
N MET A 4 -12.78 -2.66 13.64
CA MET A 4 -12.15 -1.34 13.56
C MET A 4 -11.46 -0.94 14.87
N LYS A 5 -12.02 -1.30 16.02
CA LYS A 5 -11.45 -0.92 17.32
C LYS A 5 -10.19 -1.70 17.62
N ILE A 6 -10.14 -2.98 17.26
CA ILE A 6 -8.97 -3.84 17.46
C ILE A 6 -7.83 -3.38 16.57
N LEU A 7 -8.10 -3.10 15.29
CA LEU A 7 -7.06 -2.61 14.39
C LEU A 7 -6.56 -1.23 14.81
N ALA A 8 -7.44 -0.28 15.13
CA ALA A 8 -7.06 1.04 15.66
C ALA A 8 -6.21 0.94 16.95
N LEU A 9 -6.46 -0.07 17.79
CA LEU A 9 -5.66 -0.37 18.96
C LEU A 9 -4.28 -0.87 18.57
N LEU A 10 -4.20 -1.81 17.61
CA LEU A 10 -2.94 -2.32 17.09
C LEU A 10 -2.13 -1.20 16.41
N THR A 11 -2.78 -0.30 15.64
CA THR A 11 -2.12 0.87 15.05
C THR A 11 -1.58 1.80 16.12
N SER A 12 -2.40 2.11 17.13
CA SER A 12 -1.97 3.00 18.22
C SER A 12 -0.80 2.40 19.00
N ILE A 13 -0.79 1.08 19.20
CA ILE A 13 0.32 0.37 19.85
C ILE A 13 1.58 0.40 18.98
N ALA A 14 1.48 0.13 17.68
CA ALA A 14 2.62 0.20 16.76
C ALA A 14 3.18 1.62 16.65
N MET A 15 2.33 2.63 16.63
CA MET A 15 2.68 4.05 16.59
C MET A 15 3.41 4.50 17.87
N LEU A 16 3.00 4.00 19.04
CA LEU A 16 3.71 4.21 20.31
C LEU A 16 5.08 3.52 20.33
N LEU A 17 5.22 2.36 19.69
CA LEU A 17 6.47 1.61 19.62
C LEU A 17 7.48 2.22 18.63
N MET A 18 7.01 2.84 17.54
CA MET A 18 7.86 3.54 16.57
C MET A 18 8.58 4.77 17.15
N LEU A 19 8.01 5.42 18.17
CA LEU A 19 8.65 6.55 18.85
C LEU A 19 9.89 6.14 19.66
N GLY A 20 10.13 4.84 19.87
CA GLY A 20 11.22 4.32 20.71
C GLY A 20 12.47 3.83 19.99
N CYS A 21 12.47 3.63 18.66
CA CYS A 21 13.59 2.96 17.98
C CYS A 21 13.83 3.52 16.55
N SER A 22 14.91 4.29 16.37
CA SER A 22 15.15 5.05 15.12
C SER A 22 15.53 4.21 13.90
N ASN A 23 15.98 2.96 14.07
CA ASN A 23 16.42 2.12 12.94
C ASN A 23 15.39 1.06 12.52
N GLN A 24 14.42 0.73 13.38
CA GLN A 24 13.40 -0.30 13.12
C GLN A 24 12.09 0.27 12.57
N THR A 25 11.86 1.58 12.70
CA THR A 25 10.71 2.33 12.17
C THR A 25 10.46 2.09 10.69
N PHE A 26 11.53 1.95 9.90
CA PHE A 26 11.45 1.74 8.45
C PHE A 26 10.84 0.38 8.09
N PHE A 27 11.35 -0.67 8.73
CA PHE A 27 10.85 -2.05 8.57
C PHE A 27 9.41 -2.19 9.06
N PHE A 28 9.08 -1.42 10.09
CA PHE A 28 7.74 -1.35 10.66
C PHE A 28 6.74 -0.65 9.76
N ALA A 29 7.07 0.48 9.16
CA ALA A 29 6.20 1.17 8.20
C ALA A 29 5.90 0.28 6.99
N PHE A 30 6.91 -0.45 6.52
CA PHE A 30 6.78 -1.43 5.44
C PHE A 30 5.83 -2.58 5.79
N SER A 31 6.03 -3.24 6.94
CA SER A 31 5.17 -4.32 7.45
C SER A 31 3.75 -3.83 7.78
N TRP A 32 3.60 -2.57 8.20
CA TRP A 32 2.30 -1.99 8.55
C TRP A 32 1.43 -1.70 7.33
N ASN A 33 2.01 -1.28 6.20
CA ASN A 33 1.24 -1.08 4.98
C ASN A 33 0.57 -2.39 4.51
N HIS A 34 1.26 -3.53 4.59
CA HIS A 34 0.69 -4.85 4.30
C HIS A 34 -0.56 -5.18 5.14
N LEU A 35 -0.57 -4.78 6.40
CA LEU A 35 -1.71 -4.93 7.31
C LEU A 35 -2.92 -4.09 6.88
N LEU A 36 -2.66 -2.85 6.46
CA LEU A 36 -3.69 -1.96 5.92
C LEU A 36 -4.29 -2.54 4.63
N PHE A 37 -3.48 -3.20 3.79
CA PHE A 37 -3.96 -3.86 2.58
C PHE A 37 -4.89 -5.05 2.84
N ILE A 38 -4.47 -5.97 3.71
CA ILE A 38 -5.29 -7.13 4.09
C ILE A 38 -6.64 -6.66 4.59
N TRP A 39 -6.64 -5.59 5.38
CA TRP A 39 -7.85 -5.03 5.95
C TRP A 39 -8.71 -4.27 4.92
N ALA A 40 -8.11 -3.54 3.98
CA ALA A 40 -8.80 -2.94 2.83
C ALA A 40 -9.63 -3.99 2.08
N CYS A 41 -9.03 -5.16 1.86
CA CYS A 41 -9.61 -6.26 1.10
C CYS A 41 -10.72 -7.00 1.86
N ILE A 42 -10.53 -7.25 3.17
CA ILE A 42 -11.58 -7.82 4.03
C ILE A 42 -12.80 -6.91 4.04
N LEU A 43 -12.58 -5.60 4.11
CA LEU A 43 -13.67 -4.63 4.16
C LEU A 43 -14.39 -4.50 2.81
N LEU A 44 -13.67 -4.63 1.71
CA LEU A 44 -14.22 -4.71 0.37
C LEU A 44 -15.20 -5.88 0.17
N THR A 45 -14.96 -6.98 0.90
CA THR A 45 -15.81 -8.17 0.90
C THR A 45 -17.05 -8.00 1.79
N ASN A 46 -17.10 -6.92 2.58
CA ASN A 46 -18.24 -6.63 3.44
C ASN A 46 -19.33 -5.86 2.68
N ASP A 47 -20.46 -6.52 2.46
CA ASP A 47 -21.63 -5.96 1.78
C ASP A 47 -22.14 -4.67 2.45
N ASP A 48 -21.97 -4.52 3.77
CA ASP A 48 -22.41 -3.34 4.55
C ASP A 48 -21.81 -2.02 4.02
N VAL A 49 -20.58 -2.08 3.53
CA VAL A 49 -19.81 -0.93 3.03
C VAL A 49 -20.42 -0.42 1.73
N TRP A 50 -20.90 -1.35 0.90
CA TRP A 50 -21.55 -1.08 -0.37
C TRP A 50 -23.01 -0.68 -0.18
N GLN A 51 -23.70 -1.25 0.81
CA GLN A 51 -25.07 -0.87 1.15
C GLN A 51 -25.17 0.55 1.73
N ALA A 52 -24.15 1.02 2.45
CA ALA A 52 -24.09 2.41 2.94
C ALA A 52 -24.14 3.45 1.79
N GLY A 53 -23.75 3.08 0.58
CA GLY A 53 -23.85 3.94 -0.61
C GLY A 53 -25.21 3.91 -1.30
N LEU A 54 -25.91 2.78 -1.27
CA LEU A 54 -27.20 2.58 -1.96
C LEU A 54 -28.34 3.42 -1.39
N ALA A 55 -28.19 3.96 -0.17
CA ALA A 55 -29.19 4.81 0.49
C ALA A 55 -29.29 6.26 -0.05
N LEU A 56 -28.48 6.62 -1.06
CA LEU A 56 -28.51 7.96 -1.66
C LEU A 56 -29.43 7.99 -2.89
N GLU A 57 -30.72 8.21 -2.65
CA GLU A 57 -31.71 8.46 -3.70
C GLU A 57 -31.28 9.66 -4.57
N GLY A 58 -31.17 9.43 -5.89
CA GLY A 58 -30.91 10.48 -6.88
C GLY A 58 -29.45 10.68 -7.34
N SER A 59 -28.50 9.87 -6.86
CA SER A 59 -27.14 9.86 -7.41
C SER A 59 -27.10 9.09 -8.74
N GLU A 60 -26.45 9.66 -9.75
CA GLU A 60 -26.03 8.92 -10.96
C GLU A 60 -25.31 7.62 -10.57
N THR A 61 -25.38 6.60 -11.44
CA THR A 61 -24.70 5.31 -11.22
C THR A 61 -23.20 5.42 -11.49
N ALA A 62 -22.40 4.66 -10.74
CA ALA A 62 -20.97 4.54 -10.97
C ALA A 62 -20.69 3.93 -12.35
N THR A 63 -19.55 4.30 -12.92
CA THR A 63 -19.06 3.81 -14.21
C THR A 63 -17.62 3.34 -14.07
N LEU A 64 -17.26 2.28 -14.81
CA LEU A 64 -15.87 1.79 -14.84
C LEU A 64 -14.91 2.88 -15.34
N GLN A 65 -15.32 3.64 -16.37
CA GLN A 65 -14.54 4.75 -16.90
C GLN A 65 -14.31 5.85 -15.84
N GLY A 66 -15.33 6.14 -15.01
CA GLY A 66 -15.21 7.08 -13.91
C GLY A 66 -14.23 6.63 -12.83
N VAL A 67 -14.23 5.34 -12.49
CA VAL A 67 -13.24 4.76 -11.55
C VAL A 67 -11.83 4.89 -12.11
N VAL A 68 -11.61 4.50 -13.37
CA VAL A 68 -10.27 4.57 -14.01
C VAL A 68 -9.76 6.01 -14.03
N ASN A 69 -10.59 6.99 -14.42
CA ASN A 69 -10.20 8.39 -14.47
C ASN A 69 -9.90 8.98 -13.08
N LYS A 70 -10.64 8.57 -12.05
CA LYS A 70 -10.36 8.98 -10.67
C LYS A 70 -9.09 8.34 -10.13
N THR A 71 -8.87 7.06 -10.43
CA THR A 71 -7.65 6.34 -10.03
C THR A 71 -6.41 6.98 -10.67
N SER A 72 -6.46 7.31 -11.96
CA SER A 72 -5.34 7.98 -12.64
C SER A 72 -5.08 9.38 -12.09
N MET A 73 -6.13 10.13 -11.74
CA MET A 73 -6.01 11.42 -11.08
C MET A 73 -5.34 11.29 -9.69
N LEU A 74 -5.76 10.30 -8.88
CA LEU A 74 -5.15 10.03 -7.58
C LEU A 74 -3.70 9.58 -7.72
N ALA A 75 -3.38 8.73 -8.69
CA ALA A 75 -2.02 8.31 -8.98
C ALA A 75 -1.13 9.48 -9.39
N ALA A 76 -1.62 10.39 -10.23
CA ALA A 76 -0.89 11.60 -10.62
C ALA A 76 -0.63 12.54 -9.43
N LEU A 77 -1.62 12.69 -8.54
CA LEU A 77 -1.44 13.44 -7.29
C LEU A 77 -0.42 12.79 -6.36
N ALA A 78 -0.38 11.45 -6.29
CA ALA A 78 0.62 10.73 -5.51
C ALA A 78 2.03 10.92 -6.06
N VAL A 79 2.21 10.89 -7.38
CA VAL A 79 3.50 11.19 -8.01
C VAL A 79 3.93 12.64 -7.70
N GLY A 80 3.02 13.61 -7.82
CA GLY A 80 3.30 15.00 -7.46
C GLY A 80 3.64 15.18 -5.98
N GLY A 81 2.93 14.49 -5.09
CA GLY A 81 3.23 14.42 -3.67
C GLY A 81 4.63 13.85 -3.42
N GLY A 82 4.99 12.74 -4.07
CA GLY A 82 6.29 12.09 -3.94
C GLY A 82 7.45 12.94 -4.41
N MET A 83 7.29 13.65 -5.54
CA MET A 83 8.27 14.66 -5.96
C MET A 83 8.44 15.76 -4.91
N GLY A 84 7.34 16.22 -4.30
CA GLY A 84 7.38 17.18 -3.19
C GLY A 84 8.09 16.63 -1.95
N GLY A 85 7.86 15.36 -1.60
CA GLY A 85 8.52 14.66 -0.50
C GLY A 85 10.03 14.53 -0.70
N ILE A 86 10.46 14.14 -1.90
CA ILE A 86 11.89 14.08 -2.28
C ILE A 86 12.50 15.48 -2.18
N TRP A 87 11.86 16.49 -2.76
CA TRP A 87 12.35 17.87 -2.73
C TRP A 87 12.48 18.40 -1.30
N LEU A 88 11.49 18.14 -0.43
CA LEU A 88 11.56 18.53 0.99
C LEU A 88 12.74 17.87 1.70
N THR A 89 12.98 16.59 1.43
CA THR A 89 14.05 15.82 2.08
C THR A 89 15.44 16.27 1.60
N GLN A 90 15.58 16.62 0.32
CA GLN A 90 16.81 17.17 -0.24
C GLN A 90 17.17 18.55 0.33
N ASN A 91 16.18 19.44 0.51
CA ASN A 91 16.41 20.80 1.01
C ASN A 91 16.55 20.84 2.54
N TYR A 92 15.92 19.90 3.25
CA TYR A 92 15.92 19.84 4.71
C TYR A 92 16.26 18.44 5.23
N PRO A 93 17.51 17.96 5.04
CA PRO A 93 17.91 16.60 5.41
C PRO A 93 17.76 16.29 6.91
N ALA A 94 17.92 17.31 7.77
CA ALA A 94 17.70 17.18 9.22
C ALA A 94 16.24 16.86 9.60
N LEU A 95 15.29 17.14 8.72
CA LEU A 95 13.85 16.88 8.94
C LEU A 95 13.37 15.59 8.29
N SER A 96 14.23 14.85 7.57
CA SER A 96 13.90 13.59 6.90
C SER A 96 13.14 12.60 7.80
N TRP A 97 13.71 12.28 8.96
CA TRP A 97 13.11 11.38 9.95
C TRP A 97 11.78 11.89 10.53
N PRO A 98 11.70 13.14 11.05
CA PRO A 98 10.43 13.72 11.48
C PRO A 98 9.35 13.76 10.39
N LEU A 99 9.73 14.06 9.14
CA LEU A 99 8.81 14.10 7.99
C LEU A 99 8.32 12.70 7.63
N GLY A 100 9.19 11.69 7.66
CA GLY A 100 8.80 10.29 7.44
C GLY A 100 7.80 9.81 8.49
N ILE A 101 8.06 10.07 9.77
CA ILE A 101 7.15 9.70 10.87
C ILE A 101 5.81 10.46 10.73
N LEU A 102 5.85 11.78 10.52
CA LEU A 102 4.64 12.59 10.38
C LEU A 102 3.81 12.16 9.16
N GLY A 103 4.47 11.86 8.03
CA GLY A 103 3.86 11.36 6.81
C GLY A 103 3.15 10.03 7.05
N PHE A 104 3.82 9.08 7.69
CA PHE A 104 3.25 7.77 8.05
C PHE A 104 1.99 7.91 8.93
N ILE A 105 2.08 8.76 9.96
CA ILE A 105 0.97 9.05 10.86
C ILE A 105 -0.20 9.66 10.09
N ALA A 106 0.07 10.64 9.22
CA ALA A 106 -0.94 11.31 8.44
C ALA A 106 -1.64 10.35 7.46
N VAL A 107 -0.87 9.51 6.75
CA VAL A 107 -1.37 8.44 5.87
C VAL A 107 -2.35 7.54 6.62
N ILE A 108 -1.96 7.05 7.79
CA ILE A 108 -2.78 6.17 8.61
C ILE A 108 -4.08 6.84 9.02
N VAL A 109 -4.00 8.07 9.54
CA VAL A 109 -5.19 8.81 10.01
C VAL A 109 -6.16 9.01 8.85
N VAL A 110 -5.67 9.45 7.70
CA VAL A 110 -6.50 9.70 6.52
C VAL A 110 -7.10 8.39 6.00
N TYR A 111 -6.34 7.30 5.98
CA TYR A 111 -6.81 5.96 5.62
C TYR A 111 -7.99 5.52 6.53
N PHE A 112 -7.84 5.60 7.85
CA PHE A 112 -8.91 5.25 8.79
C PHE A 112 -10.14 6.16 8.66
N VAL A 113 -9.94 7.45 8.36
CA VAL A 113 -11.04 8.38 8.10
C VAL A 113 -11.85 7.95 6.87
N ILE A 114 -11.18 7.61 5.76
CA ILE A 114 -11.84 7.10 4.54
C ILE A 114 -12.60 5.82 4.86
N MET A 115 -11.97 4.92 5.62
CA MET A 115 -12.59 3.64 5.92
C MET A 115 -13.81 3.75 6.84
N SER A 116 -13.80 4.69 7.78
CA SER A 116 -14.95 4.91 8.66
C SER A 116 -16.20 5.34 7.90
N ASN A 117 -16.04 6.03 6.76
CA ASN A 117 -17.13 6.61 5.99
C ASN A 117 -16.77 6.62 4.50
N PRO A 118 -17.13 5.58 3.73
CA PRO A 118 -16.85 5.49 2.30
C PRO A 118 -17.41 6.68 1.49
N LEU A 119 -18.49 7.30 1.97
CA LEU A 119 -19.09 8.49 1.37
C LEU A 119 -18.19 9.74 1.45
N ARG A 120 -17.26 9.81 2.42
CA ARG A 120 -16.27 10.89 2.53
C ARG A 120 -15.09 10.71 1.57
N ALA A 121 -14.97 9.57 0.88
CA ALA A 121 -13.89 9.30 -0.05
C ALA A 121 -13.72 10.42 -1.11
N LYS A 122 -14.82 11.04 -1.58
CA LYS A 122 -14.77 12.17 -2.52
C LYS A 122 -13.90 13.33 -2.03
N GLN A 123 -13.96 13.65 -0.74
CA GLN A 123 -13.23 14.79 -0.15
C GLN A 123 -11.92 14.38 0.51
N THR A 124 -11.65 13.09 0.70
CA THR A 124 -10.49 12.65 1.48
C THR A 124 -9.47 11.88 0.62
N ALA A 125 -9.88 11.31 -0.52
CA ALA A 125 -9.00 10.54 -1.40
C ALA A 125 -7.86 11.38 -2.01
N TRP A 126 -8.12 12.62 -2.41
CA TRP A 126 -7.08 13.51 -2.96
C TRP A 126 -6.06 13.93 -1.90
N ILE A 127 -6.50 14.16 -0.66
CA ILE A 127 -5.61 14.43 0.48
C ILE A 127 -4.74 13.20 0.74
N TYR A 128 -5.37 12.01 0.78
CA TYR A 128 -4.65 10.75 0.92
C TYR A 128 -3.57 10.60 -0.15
N ALA A 129 -3.90 10.85 -1.42
CA ALA A 129 -2.95 10.71 -2.51
C ALA A 129 -1.72 11.60 -2.37
N ILE A 130 -1.90 12.87 -2.02
CA ILE A 130 -0.79 13.81 -1.85
C ILE A 130 0.08 13.40 -0.65
N VAL A 131 -0.55 13.06 0.48
CA VAL A 131 0.15 12.71 1.73
C VAL A 131 0.88 11.39 1.60
N GLU A 132 0.24 10.37 1.04
CA GLU A 132 0.84 9.06 0.73
C GLU A 132 2.01 9.23 -0.24
N GLY A 133 1.79 9.96 -1.34
CA GLY A 133 2.85 10.29 -2.28
C GLY A 133 4.06 10.91 -1.59
N ALA A 134 3.84 11.97 -0.81
CA ALA A 134 4.90 12.67 -0.09
C ALA A 134 5.64 11.76 0.90
N PHE A 135 4.92 10.91 1.63
CA PHE A 135 5.49 9.92 2.52
C PHE A 135 6.40 8.93 1.76
N LEU A 136 5.92 8.35 0.67
CA LEU A 136 6.71 7.46 -0.18
C LEU A 136 7.95 8.17 -0.74
N GLY A 137 7.82 9.43 -1.16
CA GLY A 137 8.95 10.22 -1.65
C GLY A 137 10.04 10.42 -0.59
N VAL A 138 9.66 10.73 0.65
CA VAL A 138 10.61 10.83 1.78
C VAL A 138 11.26 9.47 2.06
N LEU A 139 10.45 8.40 2.12
CA LEU A 139 10.96 7.04 2.37
C LEU A 139 11.96 6.59 1.32
N THR A 140 11.62 6.70 0.04
CA THR A 140 12.47 6.25 -1.05
C THR A 140 13.78 7.01 -1.08
N TYR A 141 13.76 8.33 -0.83
CA TYR A 141 14.99 9.12 -0.75
C TYR A 141 15.86 8.75 0.46
N MET A 142 15.25 8.46 1.61
CA MET A 142 15.98 7.96 2.78
C MET A 142 16.65 6.61 2.50
N LEU A 143 15.98 5.70 1.80
CA LEU A 143 16.58 4.42 1.38
C LEU A 143 17.72 4.58 0.39
N ASP A 144 17.54 5.47 -0.59
CA ASP A 144 18.58 5.78 -1.58
C ASP A 144 19.86 6.25 -0.87
N GLY A 145 19.74 7.15 0.10
CA GLY A 145 20.88 7.60 0.92
C GLY A 145 21.51 6.48 1.76
N VAL A 146 20.72 5.52 2.25
CA VAL A 146 21.26 4.35 2.97
C VAL A 146 22.03 3.42 2.02
N LEU A 147 21.50 3.20 0.80
CA LEU A 147 22.14 2.39 -0.25
C LEU A 147 23.46 3.00 -0.74
N GLU A 148 23.47 4.32 -0.96
CA GLU A 148 24.68 5.06 -1.34
C GLU A 148 25.80 4.90 -0.31
N ASN A 149 25.47 4.99 0.99
CA ASN A 149 26.44 4.77 2.07
C ASN A 149 27.03 3.35 2.10
N MET A 150 26.36 2.37 1.48
CA MET A 150 26.82 0.99 1.35
C MET A 150 27.55 0.72 0.02
N GLY A 151 27.73 1.75 -0.83
CA GLY A 151 28.43 1.64 -2.11
C GLY A 151 27.58 1.14 -3.27
N PHE A 152 26.25 1.10 -3.12
CA PHE A 152 25.31 0.77 -4.18
C PHE A 152 24.71 2.04 -4.74
N GLU A 153 25.14 2.45 -5.94
CA GLU A 153 24.53 3.58 -6.65
C GLU A 153 23.42 3.08 -7.59
N ALA A 154 22.17 3.38 -7.27
CA ALA A 154 21.05 3.17 -8.17
C ALA A 154 21.17 4.19 -9.33
N THR A 155 21.65 3.73 -10.49
CA THR A 155 21.89 4.60 -11.64
C THR A 155 20.54 5.09 -12.20
N GLY A 156 20.17 6.34 -11.91
CA GLY A 156 18.87 6.94 -12.28
C GLY A 156 17.90 7.20 -11.12
N GLY A 157 18.32 6.91 -9.88
CA GLY A 157 17.54 7.14 -8.66
C GLY A 157 16.53 6.02 -8.37
N LEU A 158 16.54 5.54 -7.13
CA LEU A 158 15.71 4.40 -6.69
C LEU A 158 14.20 4.61 -6.99
N ALA A 159 13.72 5.84 -6.81
CA ALA A 159 12.32 6.19 -7.03
C ALA A 159 11.85 6.01 -8.47
N LEU A 160 12.69 6.35 -9.45
CA LEU A 160 12.35 6.24 -10.87
C LEU A 160 12.30 4.77 -11.28
N GLN A 161 13.24 3.96 -10.81
CA GLN A 161 13.29 2.52 -11.10
C GLN A 161 12.05 1.80 -10.55
N ALA A 162 11.70 2.03 -9.28
CA ALA A 162 10.50 1.47 -8.67
C ALA A 162 9.21 1.90 -9.39
N PHE A 163 9.16 3.16 -9.85
CA PHE A 163 8.02 3.66 -10.64
C PHE A 163 7.89 2.93 -11.98
N VAL A 164 8.99 2.71 -12.71
CA VAL A 164 8.97 1.96 -13.97
C VAL A 164 8.51 0.52 -13.76
N VAL A 165 8.97 -0.15 -12.70
CA VAL A 165 8.51 -1.50 -12.35
C VAL A 165 7.01 -1.50 -12.05
N THR A 166 6.53 -0.54 -11.25
CA THR A 166 5.11 -0.43 -10.88
C THR A 166 4.22 -0.27 -12.11
N ILE A 167 4.58 0.64 -13.03
CA ILE A 167 3.83 0.84 -14.27
C ILE A 167 3.88 -0.40 -15.17
N SER A 168 5.04 -1.07 -15.24
CA SER A 168 5.20 -2.30 -16.03
C SER A 168 4.31 -3.42 -15.50
N VAL A 169 4.24 -3.60 -14.18
CA VAL A 169 3.38 -4.58 -13.51
C VAL A 169 1.90 -4.23 -13.72
N LEU A 170 1.53 -2.96 -13.53
CA LEU A 170 0.16 -2.47 -13.77
C LEU A 170 -0.29 -2.76 -15.20
N ILE A 171 0.51 -2.40 -16.21
CA ILE A 171 0.18 -2.64 -17.63
C ILE A 171 0.06 -4.13 -17.91
N SER A 172 0.99 -4.95 -17.39
CA SER A 172 0.97 -6.40 -17.59
C SER A 172 -0.28 -7.04 -16.98
N MET A 173 -0.65 -6.65 -15.76
CA MET A 173 -1.84 -7.16 -15.10
C MET A 173 -3.13 -6.67 -15.75
N LEU A 174 -3.17 -5.41 -16.19
CA LEU A 174 -4.31 -4.87 -16.93
C LEU A 174 -4.50 -5.60 -18.27
N ALA A 175 -3.41 -5.92 -18.97
CA ALA A 175 -3.46 -6.73 -20.19
C ALA A 175 -4.01 -8.14 -19.90
N LEU A 176 -3.50 -8.83 -18.86
CA LEU A 176 -4.00 -10.15 -18.47
C LEU A 176 -5.49 -10.15 -18.10
N TYR A 177 -5.94 -9.08 -17.42
CA TYR A 177 -7.36 -8.88 -17.08
C TYR A 177 -8.20 -8.64 -18.34
N TYR A 178 -7.74 -7.77 -19.24
CA TYR A 178 -8.45 -7.44 -20.48
C TYR A 178 -8.61 -8.65 -21.40
N PHE A 179 -7.55 -9.47 -21.55
CA PHE A 179 -7.61 -10.73 -22.28
C PHE A 179 -8.45 -11.81 -21.56
N LYS A 180 -8.97 -11.53 -20.36
CA LYS A 180 -9.76 -12.44 -19.52
C LYS A 180 -9.05 -13.78 -19.26
N ILE A 181 -7.71 -13.78 -19.30
CA ILE A 181 -6.87 -14.93 -19.00
C ILE A 181 -6.98 -15.24 -17.50
N LEU A 182 -6.94 -14.20 -16.67
CA LEU A 182 -7.13 -14.29 -15.23
C LEU A 182 -8.48 -13.66 -14.86
N LYS A 183 -9.41 -14.49 -14.38
CA LYS A 183 -10.70 -14.05 -13.85
C LYS A 183 -10.68 -14.14 -12.33
N PRO A 184 -11.13 -13.10 -11.61
CA PRO A 184 -11.25 -13.13 -10.17
C PRO A 184 -12.40 -14.06 -9.78
N THR A 185 -12.06 -15.30 -9.47
CA THR A 185 -13.01 -16.30 -8.96
C THR A 185 -12.93 -16.36 -7.44
N LYS A 186 -14.01 -16.81 -6.78
CA LYS A 186 -14.02 -16.98 -5.31
C LYS A 186 -12.84 -17.83 -4.80
N LYS A 187 -12.47 -18.89 -5.55
CA LYS A 187 -11.33 -19.75 -5.20
C LYS A 187 -10.00 -19.02 -5.39
N PHE A 188 -9.85 -18.23 -6.44
CA PHE A 188 -8.65 -17.41 -6.67
C PHE A 188 -8.46 -16.39 -5.54
N THR A 189 -9.50 -15.64 -5.18
CA THR A 189 -9.46 -14.68 -4.06
C THR A 189 -9.11 -15.36 -2.74
N ALA A 190 -9.68 -16.54 -2.46
CA ALA A 190 -9.37 -17.28 -1.25
C ALA A 190 -7.89 -17.70 -1.18
N VAL A 191 -7.33 -18.21 -2.28
CA VAL A 191 -5.90 -18.61 -2.34
C VAL A 191 -5.00 -17.39 -2.12
N VAL A 192 -5.25 -16.28 -2.82
CA VAL A 192 -4.46 -15.06 -2.66
C VAL A 192 -4.57 -14.51 -1.23
N SER A 193 -5.76 -14.54 -0.64
CA SER A 193 -5.97 -14.14 0.76
C SER A 193 -5.15 -14.98 1.74
N VAL A 194 -5.09 -16.30 1.56
CA VAL A 194 -4.28 -17.19 2.39
C VAL A 194 -2.78 -16.89 2.23
N LEU A 195 -2.31 -16.64 1.00
CA LEU A 195 -0.92 -16.22 0.76
C LEU A 195 -0.61 -14.93 1.52
N THR A 196 -1.51 -13.95 1.48
CA THR A 196 -1.31 -12.69 2.18
C THR A 196 -1.33 -12.85 3.70
N VAL A 197 -2.21 -13.69 4.25
CA VAL A 197 -2.22 -14.02 5.68
C VAL A 197 -0.93 -14.75 6.08
N GLY A 198 -0.40 -15.62 5.22
CA GLY A 198 0.89 -16.29 5.45
C GLY A 198 2.06 -15.30 5.53
N ILE A 199 2.11 -14.35 4.59
CA ILE A 199 3.09 -13.24 4.61
C ILE A 199 2.95 -12.44 5.92
N PHE A 200 1.71 -12.12 6.29
CA PHE A 200 1.43 -11.39 7.54
C PHE A 200 1.91 -12.12 8.79
N LEU A 201 1.60 -13.41 8.93
CA LEU A 201 2.07 -14.21 10.07
C LEU A 201 3.60 -14.27 10.13
N THR A 202 4.25 -14.36 8.96
CA THR A 202 5.71 -14.37 8.85
C THR A 202 6.30 -13.08 9.41
N TYR A 203 5.74 -11.93 9.03
CA TYR A 203 6.15 -10.63 9.58
C TYR A 203 5.81 -10.47 11.06
N LEU A 204 4.68 -11.01 11.53
CA LEU A 204 4.30 -11.00 12.95
C LEU A 204 5.28 -11.81 13.81
N ILE A 205 5.71 -12.99 13.33
CA ILE A 205 6.72 -13.79 14.03
C ILE A 205 8.07 -13.05 14.03
N SER A 206 8.45 -12.43 12.90
CA SER A 206 9.66 -11.60 12.83
C SER A 206 9.61 -10.44 13.81
N PHE A 207 8.44 -9.85 14.00
CA PHE A 207 8.21 -8.79 14.98
C PHE A 207 8.26 -9.32 16.42
N GLY A 208 7.67 -10.48 16.70
CA GLY A 208 7.76 -11.11 18.02
C GLY A 208 9.20 -11.39 18.44
N MET A 209 10.04 -11.82 17.50
CA MET A 209 11.46 -12.10 17.77
C MET A 209 12.30 -10.83 17.96
N SER A 210 11.93 -9.71 17.31
CA SER A 210 12.67 -8.46 17.47
C SER A 210 12.64 -7.94 18.92
N PHE A 211 11.59 -8.23 19.71
CA PHE A 211 11.55 -7.92 21.15
C PHE A 211 12.56 -8.69 22.00
N PHE A 212 12.97 -9.88 21.54
CA PHE A 212 13.96 -10.70 22.22
C PHE A 212 15.39 -10.41 21.73
N GLY A 213 15.57 -9.36 20.93
CA GLY A 213 16.87 -9.03 20.32
C GLY A 213 17.33 -10.04 19.26
N ALA A 214 16.43 -10.92 18.81
CA ALA A 214 16.69 -11.88 17.76
C ALA A 214 16.09 -11.38 16.45
N GLU A 215 16.92 -11.17 15.43
CA GLU A 215 16.45 -10.89 14.09
C GLU A 215 16.19 -12.20 13.35
N MET A 216 15.09 -12.29 12.59
CA MET A 216 14.93 -13.41 11.65
C MET A 216 16.08 -13.38 10.65
N PRO A 217 16.85 -14.47 10.52
CA PRO A 217 17.62 -14.70 9.30
C PRO A 217 16.61 -14.70 8.14
N PHE A 218 16.94 -14.05 7.02
CA PHE A 218 16.16 -14.03 5.75
C PHE A 218 15.05 -13.00 5.61
N LEU A 219 14.61 -12.32 6.67
CA LEU A 219 13.57 -11.28 6.59
C LEU A 219 14.02 -9.92 7.11
N SER A 220 15.02 -9.81 7.99
CA SER A 220 15.47 -8.49 8.46
C SER A 220 16.26 -7.75 7.37
N LEU A 221 16.06 -6.42 7.28
CA LEU A 221 16.87 -5.54 6.41
C LEU A 221 18.37 -5.80 6.64
N GLY A 222 18.78 -6.03 7.91
CA GLY A 222 20.16 -6.34 8.29
C GLY A 222 20.69 -7.65 7.69
N SER A 223 19.86 -8.67 7.50
CA SER A 223 20.25 -9.95 6.88
C SER A 223 20.20 -9.94 5.34
N ALA A 224 19.33 -9.11 4.75
CA ALA A 224 19.33 -8.85 3.31
C ALA A 224 20.52 -7.97 2.87
N MET A 225 20.93 -7.02 3.72
CA MET A 225 22.05 -6.10 3.47
C MET A 225 23.44 -6.70 3.74
N GLN A 226 23.56 -7.86 4.41
CA GLN A 226 24.87 -8.47 4.73
C GLN A 226 25.49 -9.32 3.60
N GLY A 227 24.76 -9.57 2.50
CA GLY A 227 25.24 -10.40 1.39
C GLY A 227 25.38 -11.90 1.73
N GLY A 228 25.24 -12.77 0.72
CA GLY A 228 25.31 -14.24 0.86
C GLY A 228 24.00 -14.96 0.52
N GLN A 229 23.85 -16.22 0.94
CA GLN A 229 22.64 -17.02 0.66
C GLN A 229 21.34 -16.39 1.23
N ALA A 230 21.47 -15.58 2.30
CA ALA A 230 20.34 -14.91 2.91
C ALA A 230 19.76 -13.77 2.07
N ALA A 231 20.60 -13.05 1.31
CA ALA A 231 20.16 -11.97 0.42
C ALA A 231 19.38 -12.52 -0.79
N TRP A 232 19.80 -13.65 -1.36
CA TRP A 232 19.07 -14.29 -2.46
C TRP A 232 17.70 -14.83 -2.04
N ILE A 233 17.59 -15.37 -0.82
CA ILE A 233 16.29 -15.79 -0.27
C ILE A 233 15.40 -14.57 -0.04
N GLY A 234 15.94 -13.47 0.50
CA GLY A 234 15.19 -12.21 0.69
C GLY A 234 14.65 -11.63 -0.61
N ILE A 235 15.45 -11.58 -1.68
CA ILE A 235 15.00 -11.16 -3.01
C ILE A 235 13.89 -12.08 -3.54
N GLY A 236 14.05 -13.40 -3.39
CA GLY A 236 13.02 -14.36 -3.81
C GLY A 236 11.68 -14.17 -3.08
N ILE A 237 11.73 -13.86 -1.78
CA ILE A 237 10.53 -13.56 -0.98
C ILE A 237 9.89 -12.24 -1.43
N ASN A 238 10.67 -11.17 -1.62
CA ASN A 238 10.13 -9.88 -2.10
C ASN A 238 9.50 -10.02 -3.50
N VAL A 239 10.13 -10.74 -4.43
CA VAL A 239 9.51 -11.04 -5.74
C VAL A 239 8.22 -11.83 -5.61
N LEU A 240 8.14 -12.76 -4.66
CA LEU A 240 6.90 -13.48 -4.34
C LEU A 240 5.82 -12.52 -3.81
N ILE A 241 6.17 -11.63 -2.88
CA ILE A 241 5.23 -10.64 -2.31
C ILE A 241 4.76 -9.66 -3.38
N LEU A 242 5.67 -9.15 -4.22
CA LEU A 242 5.35 -8.35 -5.41
C LEU A 242 4.37 -9.09 -6.33
N GLY A 243 4.61 -10.38 -6.56
CA GLY A 243 3.69 -11.27 -7.27
C GLY A 243 2.30 -11.30 -6.62
N VAL A 244 2.22 -11.50 -5.31
CA VAL A 244 0.95 -11.49 -4.55
C VAL A 244 0.26 -10.12 -4.63
N ALA A 245 0.99 -9.02 -4.48
CA ALA A 245 0.46 -7.66 -4.61
C ALA A 245 -0.11 -7.41 -6.03
N SER A 246 0.59 -7.88 -7.06
CA SER A 246 0.09 -7.78 -8.44
C SER A 246 -1.16 -8.63 -8.71
N LEU A 247 -1.34 -9.76 -8.02
CA LEU A 247 -2.58 -10.56 -8.09
C LEU A 247 -3.74 -9.87 -7.37
N TRP A 248 -3.48 -9.13 -6.30
CA TRP A 248 -4.50 -8.31 -5.63
C TRP A 248 -5.13 -7.28 -6.56
N LEU A 249 -4.32 -6.64 -7.41
CA LEU A 249 -4.79 -5.67 -8.38
C LEU A 249 -5.87 -6.26 -9.33
N ILE A 250 -5.75 -7.53 -9.73
CA ILE A 250 -6.78 -8.24 -10.52
C ILE A 250 -8.06 -8.46 -9.70
N ILE A 251 -7.93 -8.82 -8.42
CA ILE A 251 -9.07 -9.03 -7.52
C ILE A 251 -9.82 -7.72 -7.34
N ASP A 252 -9.09 -6.62 -7.09
CA ASP A 252 -9.66 -5.29 -6.90
C ASP A 252 -10.44 -4.84 -8.14
N PHE A 253 -9.87 -4.99 -9.35
CA PHE A 253 -10.59 -4.69 -10.58
C PHE A 253 -11.86 -5.51 -10.75
N GLY A 254 -11.82 -6.81 -10.42
CA GLY A 254 -12.99 -7.67 -10.46
C GLY A 254 -14.09 -7.26 -9.49
N MET A 255 -13.70 -6.90 -8.27
CA MET A 255 -14.64 -6.43 -7.26
C MET A 255 -15.25 -5.09 -7.66
N VAL A 256 -14.44 -4.16 -8.17
CA VAL A 256 -14.92 -2.88 -8.69
C VAL A 256 -15.93 -3.10 -9.83
N GLU A 257 -15.62 -3.97 -10.79
CA GLU A 257 -16.53 -4.28 -11.90
C GLU A 257 -17.85 -4.89 -11.41
N GLN A 258 -17.80 -5.82 -10.46
CA GLN A 258 -18.98 -6.44 -9.88
C GLN A 258 -19.90 -5.39 -9.22
N HIS A 259 -19.35 -4.47 -8.42
CA HIS A 259 -20.14 -3.48 -7.68
C HIS A 259 -20.63 -2.33 -8.58
N VAL A 260 -19.84 -1.92 -9.57
CA VAL A 260 -20.28 -0.96 -10.58
C VAL A 260 -21.43 -1.54 -11.40
N ASN A 261 -21.34 -2.79 -11.84
CA ASN A 261 -22.41 -3.48 -12.56
C ASN A 261 -23.66 -3.74 -11.69
N ALA A 262 -23.49 -3.84 -10.36
CA ALA A 262 -24.59 -3.94 -9.40
C ALA A 262 -25.32 -2.60 -9.15
N GLY A 263 -24.90 -1.50 -9.80
CA GLY A 263 -25.56 -0.19 -9.69
C GLY A 263 -25.10 0.64 -8.49
N ALA A 264 -23.85 0.50 -8.07
CA ALA A 264 -23.29 1.35 -7.01
C ALA A 264 -23.42 2.86 -7.33
N PRO A 265 -23.61 3.74 -6.33
CA PRO A 265 -23.71 5.19 -6.54
C PRO A 265 -22.40 5.79 -7.09
N LYS A 266 -22.48 6.84 -7.92
CA LYS A 266 -21.32 7.56 -8.52
C LYS A 266 -20.27 8.04 -7.51
N GLN A 267 -20.67 8.27 -6.26
CA GLN A 267 -19.75 8.67 -5.20
C GLN A 267 -18.74 7.57 -4.85
N MET A 268 -19.12 6.30 -5.00
CA MET A 268 -18.25 5.15 -4.75
C MET A 268 -17.12 5.01 -5.76
N GLU A 269 -17.18 5.66 -6.92
CA GLU A 269 -16.04 5.63 -7.85
C GLU A 269 -14.76 6.21 -7.23
N TRP A 270 -14.88 7.16 -6.29
CA TRP A 270 -13.73 7.70 -5.54
C TRP A 270 -13.18 6.68 -4.54
N PHE A 271 -14.06 5.89 -3.93
CA PHE A 271 -13.67 4.83 -3.01
C PHE A 271 -13.00 3.67 -3.76
N CYS A 272 -13.57 3.25 -4.90
CA CYS A 272 -12.96 2.27 -5.80
C CYS A 272 -11.57 2.73 -6.28
N GLY A 273 -11.46 4.01 -6.69
CA GLY A 273 -10.19 4.55 -7.15
C GLY A 273 -9.15 4.68 -6.04
N PHE A 274 -9.58 4.98 -4.81
CA PHE A 274 -8.73 4.95 -3.64
C PHE A 274 -8.18 3.54 -3.38
N ILE A 275 -9.01 2.50 -3.42
CA ILE A 275 -8.55 1.13 -3.19
C ILE A 275 -7.54 0.68 -4.27
N LEU A 276 -7.83 0.95 -5.55
CA LEU A 276 -6.90 0.65 -6.63
C LEU A 276 -5.57 1.39 -6.46
N MET A 277 -5.63 2.65 -6.04
CA MET A 277 -4.44 3.47 -5.77
C MET A 277 -3.65 2.92 -4.59
N VAL A 278 -4.31 2.47 -3.52
CA VAL A 278 -3.69 1.78 -2.40
C VAL A 278 -2.92 0.59 -2.98
N THR A 279 -3.53 -0.28 -3.79
CA THR A 279 -2.81 -1.46 -4.35
C THR A 279 -1.61 -1.08 -5.22
N LEU A 280 -1.68 0.04 -5.95
CA LEU A 280 -0.53 0.58 -6.67
C LEU A 280 0.61 1.02 -5.74
N VAL A 281 0.30 1.62 -4.61
CA VAL A 281 1.28 1.99 -3.58
C VAL A 281 1.97 0.76 -2.99
N TRP A 282 1.24 -0.35 -2.83
CA TRP A 282 1.86 -1.60 -2.41
C TRP A 282 2.90 -2.09 -3.40
N ILE A 283 2.52 -2.16 -4.68
CA ILE A 283 3.42 -2.61 -5.75
C ILE A 283 4.65 -1.71 -5.80
N TYR A 284 4.47 -0.40 -5.62
CA TYR A 284 5.58 0.55 -5.55
C TYR A 284 6.51 0.26 -4.39
N LEU A 285 5.98 0.05 -3.18
CA LEU A 285 6.80 -0.27 -2.02
C LEU A 285 7.57 -1.58 -2.19
N GLU A 286 6.96 -2.64 -2.72
CA GLU A 286 7.68 -3.89 -2.99
C GLU A 286 8.75 -3.75 -4.09
N ALA A 287 8.59 -2.78 -4.98
CA ALA A 287 9.56 -2.49 -6.03
C ALA A 287 10.75 -1.63 -5.55
N VAL A 288 10.61 -0.94 -4.41
CA VAL A 288 11.67 -0.16 -3.75
C VAL A 288 12.51 -1.08 -2.86
#